data_AF-A0AAV5IN88-F1
#
_entry.id   AF-A0AAV5IN88-F1
#
_cell.length_a   1.000
_cell.length_b   1.000
_cell.length_c   1.000
_cell.angle_alpha   90.00
_cell.angle_beta   90.00
_cell.angle_gamma   90.00
#
_symmetry.space_group_name_H-M   'P 1'
#
loop_
_entity.id
_entity.type
_entity.pdbx_description
1 polymer ?
#
loop_
_entity_poly.entity_id
_entity_poly.type
_entity_poly.pdbx_seq_one_letter_code
_entity_poly.pdbx_strand_id
1 'polypeptide(L)'
;MQKLDPQIVVMTKEERLQPLPVQFPRARKATISCDRSHQFYDICLINGSTVLDPTTSTFFVMDPSSSSPPYTLEKIRPYPRKAENHTMATIKELTLTSGPGPSPPCEVQHNVPAIVFSAGGYTGNFFHDLSDGFIPLFITINSIFDADQDFILVISKARDWWVNRYADLLHILTKHPIINLDNDTSTHCFTSTSVGLISHGLITVDPTLLPHPKTLSDFRSMLGEAFGHLGSAILDPPKVRPRLVFISRPVGIGRVLLNEEEAKRVAEEIGFEVVLFEPKATTSLSNVYALLHTSHAMIGVHGAALTHLLFLRPGSVFMQVVPLGTRWAAEVCYGMPARAVQLEYIEYKIGVEESSLVEKYDKNGLVIKDPIAFRGKNWSTMNIYLKEQNVKLNIVRFGAHLKEAYKIAKRFMEKEG
;
A
#
# COMPACT_ATOMS: atom_id res chain seq x y z
N MET A 1 -16.83 6.26 10.50
CA MET A 1 -17.57 5.07 10.01
C MET A 1 -17.55 5.09 8.50
N GLN A 2 -16.53 4.47 7.88
CA GLN A 2 -16.43 4.40 6.42
C GLN A 2 -17.23 3.19 5.93
N LYS A 3 -18.27 3.45 5.13
CA LYS A 3 -18.96 2.44 4.35
C LYS A 3 -18.01 1.99 3.25
N LEU A 4 -17.63 0.72 3.26
CA LEU A 4 -16.92 0.07 2.17
C LEU A 4 -17.93 -0.14 1.02
N ASP A 5 -17.61 0.40 -0.15
CA ASP A 5 -18.44 0.35 -1.36
C ASP A 5 -18.44 -1.07 -1.96
N PRO A 6 -19.59 -1.68 -2.27
CA PRO A 6 -19.69 -3.04 -2.81
C PRO A 6 -19.10 -3.29 -4.21
N GLN A 7 -18.46 -2.32 -4.88
CA GLN A 7 -17.94 -2.51 -6.25
C GLN A 7 -16.54 -3.14 -6.37
N ILE A 8 -16.00 -3.75 -5.30
CA ILE A 8 -14.86 -4.69 -5.39
C ILE A 8 -15.36 -6.03 -5.98
N VAL A 9 -15.87 -6.00 -7.21
CA VAL A 9 -16.33 -7.18 -7.96
C VAL A 9 -15.97 -7.00 -9.43
N VAL A 10 -14.68 -7.16 -9.75
CA VAL A 10 -14.26 -7.92 -10.94
C VAL A 10 -12.95 -8.64 -10.58
N MET A 11 -13.07 -9.78 -9.91
CA MET A 11 -12.07 -10.85 -9.97
C MET A 11 -12.84 -12.16 -10.03
N THR A 12 -13.52 -12.38 -11.15
CA THR A 12 -14.07 -13.67 -11.54
C THR A 12 -13.49 -14.03 -12.90
N LYS A 13 -12.70 -15.10 -12.90
CA LYS A 13 -12.20 -15.88 -14.05
C LYS A 13 -11.50 -15.11 -15.18
N GLU A 14 -10.29 -15.56 -15.46
CA GLU A 14 -9.46 -15.31 -16.64
C GLU A 14 -10.20 -14.80 -17.89
N GLU A 15 -9.94 -13.56 -18.27
CA GLU A 15 -9.21 -13.29 -19.50
C GLU A 15 -7.94 -12.51 -19.10
N ARG A 16 -6.78 -13.12 -19.33
CA ARG A 16 -5.48 -12.46 -19.18
C ARG A 16 -5.33 -11.45 -20.34
N LEU A 17 -6.08 -10.34 -20.29
CA LEU A 17 -5.70 -9.14 -21.02
C LEU A 17 -4.49 -8.59 -20.29
N GLN A 18 -3.30 -8.95 -20.79
CA GLN A 18 -2.05 -8.31 -20.37
C GLN A 18 -2.24 -6.80 -20.57
N PRO A 19 -2.14 -5.98 -19.51
CA PRO A 19 -2.05 -4.54 -19.71
C PRO A 19 -0.85 -4.28 -20.62
N LEU A 20 -1.07 -3.58 -21.73
CA LEU A 20 0.04 -3.18 -22.58
C LEU A 20 0.90 -2.18 -21.80
N PRO A 21 2.23 -2.19 -21.97
CA PRO A 21 3.09 -1.15 -21.43
C PRO A 21 2.55 0.21 -21.86
N VAL A 22 2.48 1.16 -20.92
CA VAL A 22 2.04 2.51 -21.26
C VAL A 22 3.10 3.13 -22.19
N GLN A 23 2.78 3.25 -23.48
CA GLN A 23 3.67 3.82 -24.48
C GLN A 23 3.25 5.25 -24.79
N PHE A 24 4.14 6.21 -24.54
CA PHE A 24 3.93 7.61 -24.90
C PHE A 24 4.89 8.05 -26.01
N PRO A 25 4.40 8.66 -27.10
CA PRO A 25 5.27 9.24 -28.12
C PRO A 25 5.96 10.52 -27.60
N ARG A 26 7.25 10.70 -27.93
CA ARG A 26 7.98 11.97 -27.73
C ARG A 26 7.39 13.04 -28.66
N ALA A 27 6.51 13.90 -28.13
CA ALA A 27 5.89 14.98 -28.89
C ALA A 27 6.83 16.20 -29.02
N ARG A 28 6.79 16.88 -30.18
CA ARG A 28 7.51 18.14 -30.45
C ARG A 28 6.75 19.39 -30.00
N LYS A 29 5.51 19.25 -29.51
CA LYS A 29 4.62 20.30 -29.01
C LYS A 29 4.15 19.95 -27.61
N ALA A 30 3.88 20.95 -26.77
CA ALA A 30 3.35 20.68 -25.44
C ALA A 30 1.91 20.20 -25.54
N THR A 31 1.64 18.97 -25.10
CA THR A 31 0.32 18.33 -25.23
C THR A 31 -0.08 17.68 -23.92
N ILE A 32 -1.39 17.73 -23.63
CA ILE A 32 -2.03 16.95 -22.57
C ILE A 32 -2.47 15.61 -23.17
N SER A 33 -2.11 14.50 -22.54
CA SER A 33 -2.53 13.15 -22.93
C SER A 33 -3.00 12.38 -21.71
N CYS A 34 -4.20 11.80 -21.76
CA CYS A 34 -4.75 11.01 -20.66
C CYS A 34 -5.01 9.57 -21.10
N ASP A 35 -4.45 8.62 -20.36
CA ASP A 35 -4.81 7.21 -20.46
C ASP A 35 -5.84 6.87 -19.38
N ARG A 36 -7.02 6.45 -19.85
CA ARG A 36 -8.17 6.02 -19.02
C ARG A 36 -8.60 4.60 -19.35
N SER A 37 -7.79 3.86 -20.10
CA SER A 37 -8.09 2.49 -20.52
C SER A 37 -8.06 1.51 -19.36
N HIS A 38 -7.27 1.79 -18.32
CA HIS A 38 -7.15 0.93 -17.16
C HIS A 38 -8.39 1.00 -16.25
N GLN A 39 -8.69 -0.15 -15.63
CA GLN A 39 -9.89 -0.35 -14.82
C GLN A 39 -9.79 0.37 -13.45
N PHE A 40 -8.57 0.50 -12.94
CA PHE A 40 -8.32 0.93 -11.55
C PHE A 40 -7.71 2.31 -11.41
N TYR A 41 -7.14 2.88 -12.46
CA TYR A 41 -6.52 4.20 -12.39
C TYR A 41 -6.69 4.96 -13.70
N ASP A 42 -6.63 6.28 -13.60
CA ASP A 42 -6.42 7.19 -14.71
C ASP A 42 -5.04 7.84 -14.54
N ILE A 43 -4.37 8.12 -15.64
CA ILE A 43 -3.14 8.91 -15.63
C ILE A 43 -3.15 9.91 -16.78
N CYS A 44 -2.73 11.14 -16.49
CA CYS A 44 -2.56 12.18 -17.49
C CYS A 44 -1.12 12.71 -17.48
N LEU A 45 -0.56 12.96 -18.65
CA LEU A 45 0.74 13.59 -18.84
C LEU A 45 0.58 14.94 -19.51
N ILE A 46 1.31 15.93 -19.01
CA ILE A 46 1.56 17.21 -19.67
C ILE A 46 3.00 17.18 -20.18
N ASN A 47 3.17 16.96 -21.48
CA ASN A 47 4.48 16.83 -22.11
C ASN A 47 5.04 18.19 -22.53
N GLY A 48 5.42 19.00 -21.55
CA GLY A 48 6.03 20.32 -21.77
C GLY A 48 5.83 21.22 -20.56
N SER A 49 6.39 22.42 -20.63
CA SER A 49 6.35 23.38 -19.53
C SER A 49 4.91 23.65 -19.07
N THR A 50 4.71 23.71 -17.76
CA THR A 50 3.37 23.88 -17.18
C THR A 50 3.40 24.67 -15.88
N VAL A 51 2.36 25.49 -15.66
CA VAL A 51 2.11 26.18 -14.40
C VAL A 51 1.00 25.48 -13.63
N LEU A 52 1.25 25.16 -12.38
CA LEU A 52 0.24 24.86 -11.38
C LEU A 52 -0.19 26.14 -10.69
N ASP A 53 -1.50 26.40 -10.70
CA ASP A 53 -2.16 27.29 -9.74
C ASP A 53 -2.86 26.45 -8.67
N PRO A 54 -2.32 26.40 -7.43
CA PRO A 54 -2.94 25.65 -6.33
C PRO A 54 -4.34 26.15 -5.95
N THR A 55 -4.61 27.45 -6.08
CA THR A 55 -5.86 28.09 -5.64
C THR A 55 -7.05 27.61 -6.45
N THR A 56 -6.85 27.39 -7.75
CA THR A 56 -7.85 26.81 -8.66
C THR A 56 -7.62 25.31 -8.91
N SER A 57 -6.53 24.74 -8.38
CA SER A 57 -6.11 23.35 -8.63
C SER A 57 -6.04 23.01 -10.11
N THR A 58 -5.48 23.95 -10.88
CA THR A 58 -5.42 23.89 -12.34
C THR A 58 -3.97 23.89 -12.82
N PHE A 59 -3.66 22.99 -13.74
CA PHE A 59 -2.41 23.01 -14.51
C PHE A 59 -2.65 23.62 -15.89
N PHE A 60 -1.81 24.58 -16.25
CA PHE A 60 -1.83 25.28 -17.53
C PHE A 60 -0.61 24.87 -18.34
N VAL A 61 -0.79 24.53 -19.62
CA VAL A 61 0.32 24.31 -20.55
C VAL A 61 0.92 25.66 -20.95
N MET A 62 2.25 25.78 -20.84
CA MET A 62 3.02 26.96 -21.23
C MET A 62 3.59 26.77 -22.64
N ASP A 63 2.75 26.85 -23.68
CA ASP A 63 3.20 26.86 -25.07
C ASP A 63 2.59 28.06 -25.81
N PRO A 64 3.40 28.98 -26.35
CA PRO A 64 2.90 30.11 -27.13
C PRO A 64 2.01 29.67 -28.30
N SER A 65 2.22 28.46 -28.84
CA SER A 65 1.44 27.88 -29.93
C SER A 65 0.16 27.16 -29.47
N SER A 66 -0.03 26.93 -28.16
CA SER A 66 -1.29 26.40 -27.62
C SER A 66 -2.37 27.46 -27.45
N SER A 67 -2.05 28.73 -27.74
CA SER A 67 -3.01 29.85 -27.75
C SER A 67 -3.96 29.85 -28.96
N SER A 68 -3.83 28.88 -29.88
CA SER A 68 -4.75 28.66 -30.99
C SER A 68 -5.62 27.41 -30.78
N PRO A 69 -6.94 27.44 -31.05
CA PRO A 69 -7.82 26.29 -30.95
C PRO A 69 -7.37 25.09 -31.81
N PRO A 70 -7.72 23.84 -31.43
CA PRO A 70 -8.58 23.47 -30.32
C PRO A 70 -7.83 23.40 -28.97
N TYR A 71 -8.47 23.94 -27.93
CA TYR A 71 -7.96 23.84 -26.56
C TYR A 71 -8.32 22.50 -25.94
N THR A 72 -7.40 21.94 -25.16
CA THR A 72 -7.65 20.74 -24.36
C THR A 72 -8.07 21.16 -22.95
N LEU A 73 -9.12 20.51 -22.43
CA LEU A 73 -9.56 20.64 -21.05
C LEU A 73 -9.81 19.23 -20.51
N GLU A 74 -9.00 18.81 -19.55
CA GLU A 74 -9.10 17.50 -18.90
C GLU A 74 -9.34 17.65 -17.41
N LYS A 75 -10.06 16.68 -16.83
CA LYS A 75 -10.33 16.61 -15.40
C LYS A 75 -9.90 15.26 -14.86
N ILE A 76 -9.19 15.24 -13.74
CA ILE A 76 -8.66 14.00 -13.16
C ILE A 76 -8.66 14.05 -11.64
N ARG A 77 -8.95 12.91 -11.03
CA ARG A 77 -8.78 12.67 -9.60
C ARG A 77 -7.59 11.72 -9.45
N PRO A 78 -6.42 12.18 -8.98
CA PRO A 78 -5.18 11.43 -9.12
C PRO A 78 -5.01 10.40 -7.99
N TYR A 79 -5.81 9.33 -8.05
CA TYR A 79 -5.85 8.26 -7.05
C TYR A 79 -6.12 6.90 -7.72
N PRO A 80 -5.42 5.82 -7.33
CA PRO A 80 -5.45 4.55 -8.07
C PRO A 80 -6.61 3.63 -7.68
N ARG A 81 -7.83 4.18 -7.54
CA ARG A 81 -9.09 3.46 -7.22
C ARG A 81 -10.28 3.95 -8.05
N LYS A 82 -10.06 4.19 -9.34
CA LYS A 82 -11.03 4.77 -10.29
C LYS A 82 -12.44 4.17 -10.20
N ALA A 83 -12.55 2.84 -10.08
CA ALA A 83 -13.83 2.15 -10.02
C ALA A 83 -14.62 2.36 -8.71
N GLU A 84 -14.01 2.93 -7.67
CA GLU A 84 -14.63 3.08 -6.35
C GLU A 84 -15.25 4.47 -6.15
N ASN A 85 -16.49 4.62 -6.62
CA ASN A 85 -17.19 5.91 -6.67
C ASN A 85 -17.21 6.68 -5.33
N HIS A 86 -17.49 6.00 -4.22
CA HIS A 86 -17.55 6.67 -2.91
C HIS A 86 -16.20 7.20 -2.46
N THR A 87 -15.13 6.41 -2.65
CA THR A 87 -13.76 6.82 -2.33
C THR A 87 -13.33 7.96 -3.24
N MET A 88 -13.56 7.81 -4.55
CA MET A 88 -13.22 8.81 -5.56
C MET A 88 -13.96 10.13 -5.36
N ALA A 89 -15.18 10.13 -4.81
CA ALA A 89 -15.90 11.37 -4.47
C ALA A 89 -15.18 12.23 -3.41
N THR A 90 -14.29 11.64 -2.61
CA THR A 90 -13.49 12.37 -1.60
C THR A 90 -12.16 12.90 -2.13
N ILE A 91 -11.76 12.48 -3.33
CA ILE A 91 -10.50 12.87 -3.97
C ILE A 91 -10.69 14.21 -4.67
N LYS A 92 -9.76 15.15 -4.44
CA LYS A 92 -9.75 16.47 -5.09
C LYS A 92 -9.62 16.28 -6.61
N GLU A 93 -10.55 16.87 -7.36
CA GLU A 93 -10.48 16.91 -8.82
C GLU A 93 -9.55 18.04 -9.25
N LEU A 94 -8.63 17.74 -10.17
CA LEU A 94 -7.69 18.66 -10.77
C LEU A 94 -8.07 18.92 -12.22
N THR A 95 -7.80 20.13 -12.68
CA THR A 95 -8.06 20.54 -14.07
C THR A 95 -6.74 20.69 -14.82
N LEU A 96 -6.64 20.16 -16.04
CA LEU A 96 -5.48 20.35 -16.92
C LEU A 96 -5.97 21.06 -18.19
N THR A 97 -5.34 22.18 -18.56
CA THR A 97 -5.82 22.99 -19.69
C THR A 97 -4.69 23.55 -20.56
N SER A 98 -4.97 23.62 -21.86
CA SER A 98 -4.16 24.36 -22.84
C SER A 98 -4.89 25.62 -23.36
N GLY A 99 -5.93 26.07 -22.64
CA GLY A 99 -6.91 27.09 -23.04
C GLY A 99 -6.40 28.52 -23.30
N PRO A 100 -7.29 29.42 -23.79
CA PRO A 100 -6.94 30.74 -24.35
C PRO A 100 -6.49 31.79 -23.32
N GLY A 101 -6.58 31.49 -22.03
CA GLY A 101 -6.20 32.45 -20.98
C GLY A 101 -4.68 32.53 -20.85
N PRO A 102 -4.11 33.71 -20.53
CA PRO A 102 -2.71 33.76 -20.14
C PRO A 102 -2.52 32.79 -18.98
N SER A 103 -1.57 31.86 -19.11
CA SER A 103 -1.14 31.06 -17.97
C SER A 103 -0.79 32.01 -16.83
N PRO A 104 -1.18 31.70 -15.58
CA PRO A 104 -0.80 32.53 -14.45
C PRO A 104 0.73 32.71 -14.43
N PRO A 105 1.24 33.87 -13.95
CA PRO A 105 2.67 34.11 -13.88
C PRO A 105 3.31 33.06 -12.96
N CYS A 106 4.58 32.74 -13.23
CA CYS A 106 5.34 31.82 -12.40
C CYS A 106 5.90 32.52 -11.17
N GLU A 107 5.55 32.07 -9.97
CA GLU A 107 6.14 32.56 -8.71
C GLU A 107 7.31 31.69 -8.25
N VAL A 108 7.18 30.37 -8.39
CA VAL A 108 8.23 29.40 -8.03
C VAL A 108 8.61 28.55 -9.24
N GLN A 109 9.81 28.73 -9.76
CA GLN A 109 10.33 28.00 -10.91
C GLN A 109 11.02 26.69 -10.48
N HIS A 110 10.57 25.57 -11.05
CA HIS A 110 11.23 24.26 -10.91
C HIS A 110 11.74 23.79 -12.27
N ASN A 111 13.02 23.42 -12.36
CA ASN A 111 13.65 22.96 -13.60
C ASN A 111 13.57 21.43 -13.77
N VAL A 112 12.57 20.81 -13.16
CA VAL A 112 12.35 19.36 -13.10
C VAL A 112 10.86 19.06 -13.26
N PRO A 113 10.50 17.83 -13.66
CA PRO A 113 9.11 17.40 -13.77
C PRO A 113 8.41 17.26 -12.41
N ALA A 114 7.08 17.26 -12.43
CA ALA A 114 6.25 16.95 -11.26
C ALA A 114 5.50 15.62 -11.38
N ILE A 115 5.33 14.92 -10.26
CA ILE A 115 4.37 13.83 -10.09
C ILE A 115 3.28 14.31 -9.12
N VAL A 116 2.03 14.21 -9.55
CA VAL A 116 0.87 14.74 -8.84
C VAL A 116 -0.06 13.61 -8.42
N PHE A 117 -0.31 13.48 -7.12
CA PHE A 117 -1.21 12.46 -6.59
C PHE A 117 -1.96 12.90 -5.34
N SER A 118 -2.87 12.06 -4.86
CA SER A 118 -3.64 12.29 -3.64
C SER A 118 -3.25 11.32 -2.52
N ALA A 119 -2.90 11.85 -1.36
CA ALA A 119 -2.79 11.13 -0.08
C ALA A 119 -4.14 11.10 0.68
N GLY A 120 -5.26 11.17 -0.05
CA GLY A 120 -6.62 11.06 0.46
C GLY A 120 -7.18 9.64 0.39
N GLY A 121 -8.50 9.52 0.22
CA GLY A 121 -9.16 8.23 0.03
C GLY A 121 -9.06 7.33 1.26
N TYR A 122 -8.40 6.17 1.10
CA TYR A 122 -8.17 5.21 2.20
C TYR A 122 -6.87 5.41 2.97
N THR A 123 -6.01 6.32 2.51
CA THR A 123 -4.82 6.76 3.23
C THR A 123 -5.19 7.16 4.66
N GLY A 124 -4.43 6.70 5.65
CA GLY A 124 -4.83 6.75 7.06
C GLY A 124 -4.54 5.47 7.84
N ASN A 125 -4.22 4.39 7.16
CA ASN A 125 -3.73 3.16 7.78
C ASN A 125 -2.64 2.54 6.91
N PHE A 126 -1.70 1.86 7.56
CA PHE A 126 -0.45 1.42 6.93
C PHE A 126 -0.62 0.57 5.66
N PHE A 127 -1.67 -0.26 5.58
CA PHE A 127 -1.95 -1.04 4.37
C PHE A 127 -2.30 -0.15 3.18
N HIS A 128 -3.19 0.82 3.37
CA HIS A 128 -3.62 1.71 2.29
C HIS A 128 -2.57 2.77 1.95
N ASP A 129 -1.80 3.23 2.94
CA ASP A 129 -0.68 4.14 2.69
C ASP A 129 0.33 3.51 1.71
N LEU A 130 0.59 2.20 1.81
CA LEU A 130 1.44 1.47 0.87
C LEU A 130 0.70 1.04 -0.41
N SER A 131 -0.47 0.39 -0.31
CA SER A 131 -1.18 -0.19 -1.48
C SER A 131 -1.79 0.85 -2.42
N ASP A 132 -2.24 1.99 -1.90
CA ASP A 132 -2.92 3.04 -2.68
C ASP A 132 -2.04 4.28 -2.85
N GLY A 133 -0.91 4.36 -2.16
CA GLY A 133 0.03 5.48 -2.19
C GLY A 133 1.41 5.09 -2.70
N PHE A 134 2.25 4.57 -1.82
CA PHE A 134 3.69 4.41 -2.11
C PHE A 134 4.04 3.34 -3.15
N ILE A 135 3.33 2.22 -3.21
CA ILE A 135 3.57 1.21 -4.27
C ILE A 135 3.13 1.74 -5.63
N PRO A 136 1.92 2.31 -5.79
CA PRO A 136 1.55 2.98 -7.03
C PRO A 136 2.49 4.12 -7.42
N LEU A 137 2.99 4.91 -6.46
CA LEU A 137 4.01 5.93 -6.70
C LEU A 137 5.33 5.33 -7.21
N PHE A 138 5.83 4.27 -6.56
CA PHE A 138 7.02 3.54 -7.00
C PHE A 138 6.86 3.00 -8.43
N ILE A 139 5.71 2.42 -8.75
CA ILE A 139 5.40 1.95 -10.12
C ILE A 139 5.43 3.12 -11.10
N THR A 140 4.71 4.21 -10.77
CA THR A 140 4.61 5.41 -11.61
C THR A 140 5.98 6.00 -11.94
N ILE A 141 6.86 6.11 -10.94
CA ILE A 141 8.23 6.59 -11.11
C ILE A 141 8.97 5.71 -12.11
N ASN A 142 8.96 4.39 -11.91
CA ASN A 142 9.67 3.43 -12.75
C ASN A 142 8.99 3.16 -14.11
N SER A 143 7.79 3.69 -14.35
CA SER A 143 7.10 3.63 -15.64
C SER A 143 7.41 4.83 -16.54
N ILE A 144 7.58 6.02 -15.96
CA ILE A 144 7.55 7.29 -16.71
C ILE A 144 8.91 7.96 -16.79
N PHE A 145 9.76 7.76 -15.77
CA PHE A 145 11.03 8.46 -15.67
C PHE A 145 12.20 7.52 -16.02
N ASP A 146 13.22 8.10 -16.65
CA ASP A 146 14.49 7.43 -16.82
C ASP A 146 15.18 7.25 -15.44
N ALA A 147 16.14 6.33 -15.36
CA ALA A 147 16.94 6.16 -14.16
C ALA A 147 17.62 7.48 -13.77
N ASP A 148 17.64 7.80 -12.48
CA ASP A 148 18.25 9.00 -11.89
C ASP A 148 17.63 10.35 -12.29
N GLN A 149 16.49 10.35 -12.97
CA GLN A 149 15.78 11.60 -13.27
C GLN A 149 15.12 12.17 -12.01
N ASP A 150 15.46 13.42 -11.66
CA ASP A 150 14.83 14.13 -10.56
C ASP A 150 13.38 14.53 -10.89
N PHE A 151 12.55 14.58 -9.85
CA PHE A 151 11.17 15.06 -9.94
C PHE A 151 10.73 15.66 -8.61
N ILE A 152 9.66 16.45 -8.65
CA ILE A 152 9.00 17.02 -7.46
C ILE A 152 7.67 16.32 -7.23
N LEU A 153 7.34 16.06 -5.96
CA LEU A 153 6.04 15.55 -5.60
C LEU A 153 5.09 16.70 -5.25
N VAL A 154 3.95 16.74 -5.93
CA VAL A 154 2.82 17.61 -5.61
C VAL A 154 1.70 16.73 -5.06
N ILE A 155 1.37 16.89 -3.78
CA ILE A 155 0.48 15.97 -3.09
C ILE A 155 -0.76 16.72 -2.60
N SER A 156 -1.93 16.28 -3.05
CA SER A 156 -3.22 16.70 -2.49
C SER A 156 -3.60 15.84 -1.29
N LYS A 157 -4.35 16.40 -0.35
CA LYS A 157 -4.73 15.77 0.93
C LYS A 157 -3.54 15.29 1.76
N ALA A 158 -2.37 15.90 1.56
CA ALA A 158 -1.14 15.61 2.31
C ALA A 158 -1.23 16.20 3.73
N ARG A 159 -1.89 15.49 4.64
CA ARG A 159 -1.99 15.92 6.04
C ARG A 159 -0.59 15.90 6.69
N ASP A 160 -0.29 16.88 7.54
CA ASP A 160 1.04 17.01 8.17
C ASP A 160 1.48 15.74 8.90
N TRP A 161 0.57 15.06 9.62
CA TRP A 161 0.89 13.81 10.30
C TRP A 161 1.32 12.70 9.32
N TRP A 162 0.78 12.68 8.09
CA TRP A 162 1.12 11.68 7.08
C TRP A 162 2.49 11.99 6.49
N VAL A 163 2.73 13.26 6.13
CA VAL A 163 4.03 13.72 5.63
C VAL A 163 5.12 13.45 6.66
N ASN A 164 4.88 13.78 7.93
CA ASN A 164 5.84 13.54 9.01
C ASN A 164 6.09 12.04 9.25
N ARG A 165 5.05 11.20 9.17
CA ARG A 165 5.17 9.75 9.37
C ARG A 165 6.04 9.10 8.29
N TYR A 166 6.01 9.61 7.06
CA TYR A 166 6.71 9.05 5.91
C TYR A 166 7.86 9.94 5.40
N ALA A 167 8.35 10.88 6.22
CA ALA A 167 9.36 11.86 5.82
C ALA A 167 10.62 11.19 5.25
N ASP A 168 11.13 10.15 5.91
CA ASP A 168 12.30 9.39 5.45
C ASP A 168 12.07 8.75 4.08
N LEU A 169 10.88 8.17 3.86
CA LEU A 169 10.53 7.53 2.58
C LEU A 169 10.35 8.56 1.46
N LEU A 170 9.73 9.70 1.75
CA LEU A 170 9.58 10.81 0.80
C LEU A 170 10.95 11.38 0.41
N HIS A 171 11.89 11.45 1.35
CA HIS A 171 13.25 11.94 1.12
C HIS A 171 14.08 11.01 0.21
N ILE A 172 13.88 9.69 0.32
CA ILE A 172 14.48 8.73 -0.62
C ILE A 172 13.92 8.92 -2.04
N LEU A 173 12.64 9.24 -2.16
CA LEU A 173 11.97 9.37 -3.46
C LEU A 173 12.32 10.68 -4.19
N THR A 174 12.46 11.79 -3.47
CA THR A 174 12.79 13.08 -4.08
C THR A 174 13.68 13.92 -3.17
N LYS A 175 14.66 14.59 -3.77
CA LYS A 175 15.51 15.58 -3.10
C LYS A 175 14.85 16.95 -2.91
N HIS A 176 13.65 17.13 -3.48
CA HIS A 176 12.96 18.41 -3.47
C HIS A 176 11.91 18.47 -2.35
N PRO A 177 11.63 19.67 -1.80
CA PRO A 177 10.52 19.85 -0.87
C PRO A 177 9.18 19.41 -1.50
N ILE A 178 8.37 18.72 -0.70
CA ILE A 178 7.03 18.30 -1.10
C ILE A 178 6.12 19.52 -1.19
N ILE A 179 5.42 19.66 -2.32
CA ILE A 179 4.40 20.70 -2.48
C ILE A 179 3.06 20.15 -1.98
N ASN A 180 2.55 20.72 -0.89
CA ASN A 180 1.23 20.37 -0.37
C ASN A 180 0.16 21.22 -1.05
N LEU A 181 -0.55 20.63 -2.03
CA LEU A 181 -1.51 21.34 -2.87
C LEU A 181 -2.66 21.99 -2.08
N ASP A 182 -2.98 21.50 -0.89
CA ASP A 182 -4.08 22.05 -0.10
C ASP A 182 -3.68 23.24 0.78
N ASN A 183 -2.38 23.43 1.01
CA ASN A 183 -1.84 24.48 1.87
C ASN A 183 -0.94 25.47 1.12
N ASP A 184 -0.76 25.31 -0.20
CA ASP A 184 0.01 26.23 -1.04
C ASP A 184 -0.91 27.24 -1.74
N THR A 185 -0.40 28.44 -1.96
CA THR A 185 -1.05 29.52 -2.69
C THR A 185 -0.19 30.04 -3.84
N SER A 186 1.09 29.68 -3.87
CA SER A 186 2.04 30.18 -4.86
C SER A 186 1.88 29.42 -6.16
N THR A 187 2.14 30.04 -7.30
CA THR A 187 2.13 29.31 -8.58
C THR A 187 3.48 28.60 -8.80
N HIS A 188 3.45 27.37 -9.29
CA HIS A 188 4.65 26.56 -9.50
C HIS A 188 4.81 26.16 -10.96
N CYS A 189 6.00 26.31 -11.52
CA CYS A 189 6.27 25.90 -12.90
C CYS A 189 7.17 24.69 -12.96
N PHE A 190 6.85 23.76 -13.85
CA PHE A 190 7.57 22.50 -14.04
C PHE A 190 7.89 22.30 -15.52
N THR A 191 8.89 21.46 -15.82
CA THR A 191 9.26 21.13 -17.21
C THR A 191 8.26 20.19 -17.88
N SER A 192 7.56 19.38 -17.08
CA SER A 192 6.46 18.49 -17.47
C SER A 192 5.76 17.99 -16.20
N THR A 193 4.57 17.40 -16.34
CA THR A 193 3.80 16.91 -15.19
C THR A 193 3.12 15.58 -15.48
N SER A 194 3.20 14.65 -14.53
CA SER A 194 2.41 13.42 -14.49
C SER A 194 1.34 13.52 -13.41
N VAL A 195 0.08 13.26 -13.73
CA VAL A 195 -1.06 13.40 -12.81
C VAL A 195 -1.80 12.07 -12.69
N GLY A 196 -1.80 11.48 -11.50
CA GLY A 196 -2.31 10.13 -11.24
C GLY A 196 -1.20 9.14 -10.88
N LEU A 197 -1.62 7.95 -10.44
CA LEU A 197 -0.71 6.86 -10.07
C LEU A 197 -1.09 5.57 -10.81
N ILE A 198 -0.09 4.85 -11.30
CA ILE A 198 -0.21 3.54 -11.94
C ILE A 198 -0.25 2.47 -10.84
N SER A 199 -1.17 1.51 -10.94
CA SER A 199 -1.29 0.39 -9.98
C SER A 199 -1.40 -0.95 -10.68
N HIS A 200 -0.60 -1.93 -10.23
CA HIS A 200 -0.63 -3.32 -10.69
C HIS A 200 -1.47 -4.23 -9.78
N GLY A 201 -2.26 -3.65 -8.88
CA GLY A 201 -3.09 -4.37 -7.90
C GLY A 201 -2.66 -4.14 -6.45
N LEU A 202 -3.20 -4.97 -5.54
CA LEU A 202 -2.97 -4.82 -4.10
C LEU A 202 -1.58 -5.31 -3.70
N ILE A 203 -0.72 -4.40 -3.23
CA ILE A 203 0.66 -4.72 -2.79
C ILE A 203 1.40 -5.55 -3.87
N THR A 204 1.25 -5.16 -5.13
CA THR A 204 1.81 -5.88 -6.28
C THR A 204 2.65 -4.93 -7.13
N VAL A 205 3.80 -5.42 -7.57
CA VAL A 205 4.60 -4.81 -8.64
C VAL A 205 4.85 -5.89 -9.68
N ASP A 206 4.12 -5.84 -10.79
CA ASP A 206 4.35 -6.71 -11.94
C ASP A 206 5.54 -6.20 -12.80
N PRO A 207 6.67 -6.93 -12.86
CA PRO A 207 7.84 -6.52 -13.63
C PRO A 207 7.59 -6.53 -15.15
N THR A 208 6.59 -7.27 -15.64
CA THR A 208 6.31 -7.39 -17.07
C THR A 208 5.61 -6.15 -17.66
N LEU A 209 5.10 -5.28 -16.78
CA LEU A 209 4.38 -4.06 -17.13
C LEU A 209 5.26 -2.81 -17.06
N LEU A 210 6.54 -2.96 -16.71
CA LEU A 210 7.49 -1.86 -16.57
C LEU A 210 8.50 -1.85 -17.72
N PRO A 211 8.94 -0.66 -18.18
CA PRO A 211 9.97 -0.56 -19.22
C PRO A 211 11.30 -1.15 -18.75
N HIS A 212 11.64 -0.93 -17.48
CA HIS A 212 12.75 -1.56 -16.79
C HIS A 212 12.19 -2.41 -15.65
N PRO A 213 12.37 -3.74 -15.67
CA PRO A 213 11.77 -4.62 -14.67
C PRO A 213 12.12 -4.21 -13.23
N LYS A 214 11.09 -3.92 -12.43
CA LYS A 214 11.15 -3.79 -10.98
C LYS A 214 10.14 -4.74 -10.35
N THR A 215 10.41 -5.13 -9.13
CA THR A 215 9.65 -6.12 -8.37
C THR A 215 9.21 -5.54 -7.03
N LEU A 216 8.35 -6.26 -6.33
CA LEU A 216 8.00 -5.91 -4.95
C LEU A 216 9.21 -5.99 -4.00
N SER A 217 10.20 -6.82 -4.33
CA SER A 217 11.47 -6.91 -3.60
C SER A 217 12.31 -5.63 -3.74
N ASP A 218 12.26 -4.96 -4.90
CA ASP A 218 12.92 -3.66 -5.11
C ASP A 218 12.24 -2.57 -4.27
N PHE A 219 10.91 -2.53 -4.27
CA PHE A 219 10.15 -1.63 -3.39
C PHE A 219 10.48 -1.87 -1.91
N ARG A 220 10.54 -3.13 -1.49
CA ARG A 220 10.97 -3.50 -0.13
C ARG A 220 12.39 -2.97 0.17
N SER A 221 13.31 -3.05 -0.78
CA SER A 221 14.70 -2.59 -0.59
C SER A 221 14.74 -1.07 -0.37
N MET A 222 13.93 -0.31 -1.11
CA MET A 222 13.73 1.12 -0.89
C MET A 222 13.16 1.45 0.51
N LEU A 223 12.26 0.62 1.05
CA LEU A 223 11.82 0.77 2.45
C LEU A 223 12.97 0.55 3.44
N GLY A 224 13.92 -0.33 3.11
CA GLY A 224 15.13 -0.57 3.90
C GLY A 224 16.10 0.60 3.87
N GLU A 225 16.25 1.26 2.72
CA GLU A 225 16.98 2.52 2.63
C GLU A 225 16.32 3.60 3.49
N ALA A 226 15.00 3.78 3.40
CA ALA A 226 14.31 4.80 4.19
C ALA A 226 14.39 4.55 5.71
N PHE A 227 14.20 3.31 6.17
CA PHE A 227 13.94 3.02 7.58
C PHE A 227 15.09 2.26 8.29
N GLY A 228 16.09 1.77 7.56
CA GLY A 228 17.17 0.94 8.10
C GLY A 228 18.27 1.71 8.83
N HIS A 229 18.44 3.01 8.55
CA HIS A 229 19.58 3.80 9.04
C HIS A 229 19.61 4.05 10.56
N LEU A 230 18.44 4.11 11.21
CA LEU A 230 18.33 4.45 12.64
C LEU A 230 18.17 3.20 13.53
N GLY A 231 17.69 2.09 12.96
CA GLY A 231 17.25 0.91 13.70
C GLY A 231 18.32 -0.11 14.04
N SER A 232 19.34 -0.24 13.20
CA SER A 232 20.37 -1.29 13.35
C SER A 232 21.26 -1.11 14.58
N ALA A 233 21.23 0.05 15.25
CA ALA A 233 22.03 0.32 16.43
C ALA A 233 21.33 -0.04 17.76
N ILE A 234 20.03 -0.35 17.76
CA ILE A 234 19.21 -0.42 18.99
C ILE A 234 18.86 -1.85 19.42
N LEU A 235 18.77 -2.80 18.49
CA LEU A 235 18.41 -4.18 18.80
C LEU A 235 19.43 -5.14 18.20
N ASP A 236 20.26 -5.74 19.06
CA ASP A 236 21.09 -6.85 18.64
C ASP A 236 20.21 -7.99 18.11
N PRO A 237 20.56 -8.59 16.96
CA PRO A 237 19.93 -9.81 16.49
C PRO A 237 20.08 -10.90 17.58
N PRO A 238 19.01 -11.64 17.89
CA PRO A 238 19.08 -12.68 18.89
C PRO A 238 19.93 -13.84 18.37
N LYS A 239 20.96 -14.21 19.15
CA LYS A 239 21.97 -15.19 18.72
C LYS A 239 21.67 -16.64 19.10
N VAL A 240 20.71 -16.87 20.01
CA VAL A 240 20.47 -18.19 20.61
C VAL A 240 19.16 -18.79 20.12
N ARG A 241 18.09 -17.99 20.12
CA ARG A 241 16.72 -18.40 19.80
C ARG A 241 16.18 -17.51 18.68
N PRO A 242 15.48 -18.09 17.68
CA PRO A 242 14.77 -17.28 16.70
C PRO A 242 13.77 -16.37 17.41
N ARG A 243 13.75 -15.10 17.03
CA ARG A 243 12.72 -14.14 17.49
C ARG A 243 11.46 -14.22 16.63
N LEU A 244 10.33 -14.37 17.31
CA LEU A 244 8.97 -14.32 16.76
C LEU A 244 8.27 -13.07 17.26
N VAL A 245 7.78 -12.24 16.33
CA VAL A 245 6.95 -11.08 16.66
C VAL A 245 5.48 -11.43 16.49
N PHE A 246 4.71 -11.34 17.58
CA PHE A 246 3.25 -11.38 17.55
C PHE A 246 2.72 -9.97 17.32
N ILE A 247 1.99 -9.78 16.23
CA ILE A 247 1.30 -8.53 15.93
C ILE A 247 -0.02 -8.50 16.69
N SER A 248 0.05 -7.86 17.86
CA SER A 248 -1.07 -7.66 18.77
C SER A 248 -2.03 -6.59 18.23
N ARG A 249 -3.27 -6.63 18.70
CA ARG A 249 -4.32 -5.70 18.27
C ARG A 249 -5.05 -5.12 19.47
N PRO A 250 -5.34 -3.81 19.47
CA PRO A 250 -6.13 -3.19 20.52
C PRO A 250 -7.47 -3.90 20.72
N VAL A 251 -7.93 -3.96 21.96
CA VAL A 251 -9.26 -4.48 22.27
C VAL A 251 -10.33 -3.58 21.64
N GLY A 252 -11.38 -4.17 21.08
CA GLY A 252 -12.56 -3.43 20.58
C GLY A 252 -12.56 -3.07 19.07
N ILE A 253 -11.49 -3.33 18.32
CA ILE A 253 -11.44 -3.04 16.87
C ILE A 253 -11.69 -4.25 15.95
N GLY A 254 -11.98 -5.42 16.55
CA GLY A 254 -12.20 -6.70 15.88
C GLY A 254 -10.91 -7.45 15.54
N ARG A 255 -11.02 -8.76 15.32
CA ARG A 255 -9.97 -9.77 15.05
C ARG A 255 -8.82 -9.75 16.06
N VAL A 256 -9.18 -9.60 17.33
CA VAL A 256 -8.29 -9.74 18.48
C VAL A 256 -8.08 -11.24 18.76
N LEU A 257 -6.88 -11.62 19.18
CA LEU A 257 -6.59 -12.95 19.71
C LEU A 257 -7.05 -13.01 21.17
N LEU A 258 -8.09 -13.78 21.45
CA LEU A 258 -8.71 -13.88 22.78
C LEU A 258 -7.84 -14.65 23.78
N ASN A 259 -6.92 -15.49 23.29
CA ASN A 259 -5.96 -16.25 24.09
C ASN A 259 -4.51 -15.99 23.64
N GLU A 260 -4.17 -14.73 23.36
CA GLU A 260 -2.81 -14.31 22.93
C GLU A 260 -1.72 -14.74 23.90
N GLU A 261 -1.93 -14.56 25.21
CA GLU A 261 -0.97 -14.98 26.24
C GLU A 261 -0.72 -16.49 26.26
N GLU A 262 -1.74 -17.29 25.94
CA GLU A 262 -1.60 -18.75 25.84
C GLU A 262 -0.81 -19.13 24.58
N ALA A 263 -1.11 -18.49 23.45
CA ALA A 263 -0.38 -18.67 22.20
C ALA A 263 1.11 -18.25 22.34
N LYS A 264 1.39 -17.16 23.07
CA LYS A 264 2.74 -16.71 23.42
C LYS A 264 3.48 -17.78 24.21
N ARG A 265 2.90 -18.30 25.30
CA ARG A 265 3.53 -19.34 26.12
C ARG A 265 3.90 -20.58 25.31
N VAL A 266 3.01 -21.02 24.42
CA VAL A 266 3.27 -22.18 23.55
C VAL A 266 4.44 -21.91 22.58
N ALA A 267 4.55 -20.70 22.03
CA ALA A 267 5.68 -20.33 21.19
C ALA A 267 7.01 -20.28 21.97
N GLU A 268 6.99 -19.79 23.20
CA GLU A 268 8.16 -19.79 24.10
C GLU A 268 8.59 -21.22 24.48
N GLU A 269 7.64 -22.10 24.78
CA GLU A 269 7.88 -23.53 25.06
C GLU A 269 8.47 -24.27 23.86
N ILE A 270 8.08 -23.89 22.63
CA ILE A 270 8.68 -24.43 21.40
C ILE A 270 10.13 -23.96 21.21
N GLY A 271 10.49 -22.81 21.80
CA GLY A 271 11.86 -22.30 21.81
C GLY A 271 12.05 -20.93 21.17
N PHE A 272 10.98 -20.23 20.77
CA PHE A 272 11.10 -18.85 20.28
C PHE A 272 11.43 -17.87 21.42
N GLU A 273 12.14 -16.79 21.07
CA GLU A 273 12.07 -15.52 21.80
C GLU A 273 10.85 -14.75 21.28
N VAL A 274 9.83 -14.54 22.12
CA VAL A 274 8.56 -13.95 21.66
C VAL A 274 8.46 -12.48 22.06
N VAL A 275 8.18 -11.62 21.08
CA VAL A 275 7.87 -10.20 21.30
C VAL A 275 6.42 -9.94 20.92
N LEU A 276 5.62 -9.44 21.86
CA LEU A 276 4.30 -8.89 21.56
C LEU A 276 4.46 -7.45 21.08
N PHE A 277 3.92 -7.14 19.90
CA PHE A 277 4.04 -5.84 19.29
C PHE A 277 2.68 -5.32 18.82
N GLU A 278 2.21 -4.24 19.44
CA GLU A 278 1.02 -3.52 19.02
C GLU A 278 1.43 -2.26 18.22
N PRO A 279 1.24 -2.23 16.89
CA PRO A 279 1.56 -1.06 16.09
C PRO A 279 0.56 0.08 16.33
N LYS A 280 1.08 1.27 16.66
CA LYS A 280 0.29 2.50 16.82
C LYS A 280 0.54 3.46 15.66
N ALA A 281 -0.42 4.37 15.44
CA ALA A 281 -0.28 5.43 14.44
C ALA A 281 0.90 6.39 14.72
N THR A 282 1.40 6.41 15.95
CA THR A 282 2.56 7.21 16.39
C THR A 282 3.85 6.41 16.50
N THR A 283 3.81 5.08 16.30
CA THR A 283 5.04 4.26 16.35
C THR A 283 5.94 4.63 15.16
N SER A 284 7.20 4.98 15.45
CA SER A 284 8.22 5.25 14.43
C SER A 284 8.40 4.04 13.51
N LEU A 285 8.31 4.26 12.19
CA LEU A 285 8.49 3.21 11.19
C LEU A 285 9.90 2.61 11.22
N SER A 286 10.93 3.42 11.50
CA SER A 286 12.31 2.96 11.66
C SER A 286 12.47 2.01 12.85
N ASN A 287 11.73 2.23 13.95
CA ASN A 287 11.72 1.29 15.07
C ASN A 287 11.00 -0.02 14.72
N VAL A 288 9.89 0.05 13.97
CA VAL A 288 9.19 -1.16 13.51
C VAL A 288 10.07 -1.94 12.53
N TYR A 289 10.75 -1.25 11.62
CA TYR A 289 11.71 -1.83 10.69
C TYR A 289 12.83 -2.54 11.47
N ALA A 290 13.45 -1.87 12.44
CA ALA A 290 14.49 -2.46 13.30
C ALA A 290 14.05 -3.78 13.95
N LEU A 291 12.86 -3.77 14.57
CA LEU A 291 12.30 -4.93 15.25
C LEU A 291 12.09 -6.10 14.27
N LEU A 292 11.42 -5.84 13.15
CA LEU A 292 11.05 -6.91 12.21
C LEU A 292 12.23 -7.38 11.37
N HIS A 293 13.11 -6.48 10.97
CA HIS A 293 14.30 -6.81 10.19
C HIS A 293 15.28 -7.69 10.99
N THR A 294 15.32 -7.55 12.32
CA THR A 294 16.11 -8.42 13.21
C THR A 294 15.34 -9.67 13.69
N SER A 295 14.11 -9.86 13.24
CA SER A 295 13.25 -10.98 13.61
C SER A 295 13.26 -12.09 12.55
N HIS A 296 13.02 -13.32 13.01
CA HIS A 296 13.06 -14.52 12.18
C HIS A 296 11.66 -14.97 11.76
N ALA A 297 10.66 -14.56 12.53
CA ALA A 297 9.27 -14.85 12.25
C ALA A 297 8.36 -13.69 12.69
N MET A 298 7.26 -13.51 11.97
CA MET A 298 6.17 -12.61 12.33
C MET A 298 4.84 -13.35 12.19
N ILE A 299 3.95 -13.14 13.15
CA ILE A 299 2.61 -13.72 13.14
C ILE A 299 1.55 -12.71 13.52
N GLY A 300 0.38 -12.82 12.91
CA GLY A 300 -0.77 -12.08 13.38
C GLY A 300 -2.05 -12.42 12.63
N VAL A 301 -3.16 -11.93 13.17
CA VAL A 301 -4.47 -12.06 12.52
C VAL A 301 -4.55 -11.11 11.35
N HIS A 302 -5.10 -11.59 10.23
CA HIS A 302 -5.33 -10.81 9.02
C HIS A 302 -5.75 -9.36 9.32
N GLY A 303 -5.05 -8.38 8.75
CA GLY A 303 -5.34 -6.97 8.96
C GLY A 303 -4.18 -6.06 8.57
N ALA A 304 -4.44 -4.75 8.49
CA ALA A 304 -3.51 -3.77 7.91
C ALA A 304 -2.09 -3.78 8.52
N ALA A 305 -1.96 -4.18 9.79
CA ALA A 305 -0.67 -4.30 10.47
C ALA A 305 0.23 -5.39 9.86
N LEU A 306 -0.32 -6.38 9.16
CA LEU A 306 0.47 -7.42 8.50
C LEU A 306 1.23 -6.91 7.26
N THR A 307 0.94 -5.70 6.78
CA THR A 307 1.72 -5.08 5.69
C THR A 307 3.17 -4.85 6.09
N HIS A 308 3.48 -4.84 7.40
CA HIS A 308 4.85 -4.83 7.88
C HIS A 308 5.63 -6.12 7.55
N LEU A 309 5.02 -7.13 6.91
CA LEU A 309 5.77 -8.23 6.27
C LEU A 309 6.86 -7.71 5.33
N LEU A 310 6.66 -6.53 4.72
CA LEU A 310 7.65 -5.90 3.85
C LEU A 310 8.92 -5.47 4.59
N PHE A 311 8.94 -5.46 5.92
CA PHE A 311 10.12 -5.15 6.72
C PHE A 311 10.91 -6.40 7.13
N LEU A 312 10.35 -7.60 6.95
CA LEU A 312 11.05 -8.85 7.20
C LEU A 312 12.17 -9.08 6.18
N ARG A 313 13.13 -9.94 6.52
CA ARG A 313 14.18 -10.38 5.61
C ARG A 313 13.67 -11.53 4.73
N PRO A 314 14.12 -11.65 3.47
CA PRO A 314 13.93 -12.85 2.67
C PRO A 314 14.35 -14.10 3.45
N GLY A 315 13.52 -15.14 3.43
CA GLY A 315 13.71 -16.36 4.23
C GLY A 315 13.09 -16.33 5.63
N SER A 316 12.71 -15.16 6.16
CA SER A 316 11.93 -15.08 7.40
C SER A 316 10.55 -15.71 7.23
N VAL A 317 10.00 -16.23 8.33
CA VAL A 317 8.64 -16.80 8.35
C VAL A 317 7.61 -15.70 8.51
N PHE A 318 6.58 -15.71 7.67
CA PHE A 318 5.40 -14.89 7.86
C PHE A 318 4.17 -15.79 7.99
N MET A 319 3.62 -15.85 9.21
CA MET A 319 2.47 -16.68 9.53
C MET A 319 1.22 -15.81 9.66
N GLN A 320 0.21 -16.09 8.84
CA GLN A 320 -1.06 -15.36 8.88
C GLN A 320 -2.16 -16.22 9.50
N VAL A 321 -2.77 -15.72 10.57
CA VAL A 321 -4.05 -16.26 11.06
C VAL A 321 -5.16 -15.71 10.18
N VAL A 322 -5.89 -16.60 9.50
CA VAL A 322 -6.91 -16.27 8.50
C VAL A 322 -8.31 -16.48 9.09
N PRO A 323 -9.06 -15.42 9.43
CA PRO A 323 -10.42 -15.50 9.91
C PRO A 323 -11.42 -16.07 8.88
N LEU A 324 -12.59 -16.49 9.35
CA LEU A 324 -13.70 -16.89 8.47
C LEU A 324 -14.03 -15.76 7.49
N GLY A 325 -14.38 -16.12 6.24
CA GLY A 325 -14.76 -15.16 5.20
C GLY A 325 -13.63 -14.31 4.60
N THR A 326 -12.39 -14.46 5.07
CA THR A 326 -11.27 -13.60 4.63
C THR A 326 -10.25 -14.28 3.73
N ARG A 327 -10.45 -15.56 3.33
CA ARG A 327 -9.44 -16.34 2.56
C ARG A 327 -8.92 -15.63 1.31
N TRP A 328 -9.82 -15.09 0.47
CA TRP A 328 -9.39 -14.36 -0.72
C TRP A 328 -8.56 -13.13 -0.35
N ALA A 329 -9.02 -12.35 0.65
CA ALA A 329 -8.32 -11.14 1.10
C ALA A 329 -6.95 -11.47 1.72
N ALA A 330 -6.85 -12.57 2.47
CA ALA A 330 -5.59 -13.06 3.03
C ALA A 330 -4.55 -13.33 1.92
N GLU A 331 -4.98 -14.04 0.89
CA GLU A 331 -4.12 -14.41 -0.23
C GLU A 331 -3.69 -13.21 -1.07
N VAL A 332 -4.62 -12.34 -1.50
CA VAL A 332 -4.27 -11.20 -2.37
C VAL A 332 -3.53 -10.09 -1.62
N CYS A 333 -3.84 -9.85 -0.34
CA CYS A 333 -3.21 -8.76 0.40
C CYS A 333 -1.88 -9.13 1.03
N TYR A 334 -1.64 -10.42 1.32
CA TYR A 334 -0.47 -10.83 2.12
C TYR A 334 0.17 -12.13 1.64
N GLY A 335 -0.60 -13.13 1.20
CA GLY A 335 -0.04 -14.40 0.71
C GLY A 335 0.82 -14.24 -0.54
N MET A 336 0.28 -13.63 -1.61
CA MET A 336 1.06 -13.35 -2.83
C MET A 336 2.21 -12.37 -2.56
N PRO A 337 2.01 -11.23 -1.85
CA PRO A 337 3.11 -10.33 -1.49
C PRO A 337 4.23 -10.99 -0.70
N ALA A 338 3.91 -11.84 0.28
CA ALA A 338 4.91 -12.54 1.09
C ALA A 338 5.80 -13.42 0.22
N ARG A 339 5.22 -14.18 -0.72
CA ARG A 339 6.01 -15.00 -1.65
C ARG A 339 6.81 -14.14 -2.64
N ALA A 340 6.25 -13.03 -3.10
CA ALA A 340 6.94 -12.10 -4.00
C ALA A 340 8.17 -11.43 -3.38
N VAL A 341 8.19 -11.28 -2.05
CA VAL A 341 9.37 -10.82 -1.28
C VAL A 341 10.12 -11.95 -0.57
N GLN A 342 9.94 -13.19 -1.06
CA GLN A 342 10.70 -14.38 -0.66
C GLN A 342 10.58 -14.75 0.83
N LEU A 343 9.41 -14.53 1.43
CA LEU A 343 9.10 -15.00 2.78
C LEU A 343 8.55 -16.42 2.74
N GLU A 344 8.81 -17.15 3.82
CA GLU A 344 8.22 -18.46 4.08
C GLU A 344 6.80 -18.26 4.65
N TYR A 345 5.81 -18.26 3.77
CA TYR A 345 4.42 -17.95 4.10
C TYR A 345 3.67 -19.16 4.65
N ILE A 346 3.08 -19.02 5.85
CA ILE A 346 2.28 -20.07 6.51
C ILE A 346 0.88 -19.53 6.80
N GLU A 347 -0.14 -20.30 6.41
CA GLU A 347 -1.54 -19.96 6.73
C GLU A 347 -2.08 -20.78 7.90
N TYR A 348 -2.56 -20.10 8.94
CA TYR A 348 -3.42 -20.71 9.96
C TYR A 348 -4.88 -20.34 9.71
N LYS A 349 -5.57 -21.20 8.95
CA LYS A 349 -7.01 -21.07 8.71
C LYS A 349 -7.78 -21.51 9.94
N ILE A 350 -8.48 -20.56 10.56
CA ILE A 350 -9.26 -20.86 11.77
C ILE A 350 -10.45 -21.78 11.41
N GLY A 351 -10.79 -22.66 12.34
CA GLY A 351 -12.04 -23.41 12.32
C GLY A 351 -13.21 -22.55 12.80
N VAL A 352 -14.42 -23.06 12.61
CA VAL A 352 -15.66 -22.40 13.05
C VAL A 352 -15.63 -22.13 14.56
N GLU A 353 -15.25 -23.12 15.36
CA GLU A 353 -15.19 -23.02 16.83
C GLU A 353 -14.13 -22.06 17.36
N GLU A 354 -13.20 -21.60 16.51
CA GLU A 354 -12.17 -20.62 16.86
C GLU A 354 -12.62 -19.18 16.58
N SER A 355 -13.77 -19.00 15.94
CA SER A 355 -14.35 -17.70 15.61
C SER A 355 -15.38 -17.28 16.64
N SER A 356 -15.29 -16.06 17.18
CA SER A 356 -16.33 -15.51 18.07
C SER A 356 -17.68 -15.27 17.35
N LEU A 357 -17.75 -15.43 16.03
CA LEU A 357 -19.01 -15.30 15.29
C LEU A 357 -20.01 -16.41 15.66
N VAL A 358 -19.54 -17.56 16.17
CA VAL A 358 -20.43 -18.65 16.61
C VAL A 358 -21.29 -18.29 17.83
N GLU A 359 -20.92 -17.24 18.55
CA GLU A 359 -21.71 -16.70 19.68
C GLU A 359 -22.85 -15.78 19.19
N LYS A 360 -22.76 -15.29 17.95
CA LYS A 360 -23.65 -14.28 17.37
C LYS A 360 -24.53 -14.82 16.25
N TYR A 361 -24.05 -15.81 15.52
CA TYR A 361 -24.70 -16.35 14.33
C TYR A 361 -24.87 -17.85 14.46
N ASP A 362 -25.96 -18.36 13.87
CA ASP A 362 -26.19 -19.81 13.78
C ASP A 362 -25.02 -20.48 13.03
N LYS A 363 -24.49 -21.56 13.61
CA LYS A 363 -23.38 -22.36 13.04
C LYS A 363 -23.74 -22.94 11.67
N ASN A 364 -25.03 -23.21 11.45
CA ASN A 364 -25.52 -23.72 10.16
C ASN A 364 -25.92 -22.62 9.18
N GLY A 365 -25.92 -21.35 9.61
CA GLY A 365 -26.23 -20.19 8.80
C GLY A 365 -25.15 -19.86 7.78
N LEU A 366 -25.53 -19.15 6.72
CA LEU A 366 -24.62 -18.80 5.61
C LEU A 366 -23.39 -17.98 6.07
N VAL A 367 -23.53 -17.13 7.10
CA VAL A 367 -22.42 -16.34 7.66
C VAL A 367 -21.25 -17.23 8.10
N ILE A 368 -21.54 -18.43 8.62
CA ILE A 368 -20.53 -19.35 9.14
C ILE A 368 -20.16 -20.39 8.09
N LYS A 369 -21.17 -21.03 7.49
CA LYS A 369 -21.00 -22.20 6.62
C LYS A 369 -20.51 -21.85 5.21
N ASP A 370 -20.97 -20.72 4.66
CA ASP A 370 -20.55 -20.25 3.34
C ASP A 370 -20.41 -18.72 3.30
N PRO A 371 -19.30 -18.19 3.87
CA PRO A 371 -19.04 -16.77 3.86
C PRO A 371 -18.98 -16.13 2.48
N ILE A 372 -18.64 -16.91 1.45
CA ILE A 372 -18.53 -16.43 0.07
C ILE A 372 -19.92 -16.21 -0.50
N ALA A 373 -20.81 -17.20 -0.35
CA ALA A 373 -22.21 -17.07 -0.75
C ALA A 373 -22.92 -15.96 0.04
N PHE A 374 -22.66 -15.86 1.36
CA PHE A 374 -23.23 -14.80 2.19
C PHE A 374 -22.81 -13.40 1.73
N ARG A 375 -21.51 -13.21 1.45
CA ARG A 375 -21.00 -11.92 0.96
C ARG A 375 -21.61 -11.57 -0.40
N GLY A 376 -21.69 -12.54 -1.30
CA GLY A 376 -22.09 -12.34 -2.69
C GLY A 376 -21.29 -11.19 -3.32
N LYS A 377 -22.00 -10.23 -3.91
CA LYS A 377 -21.43 -8.99 -4.47
C LYS A 377 -21.40 -7.83 -3.46
N ASN A 378 -21.95 -7.99 -2.25
CA ASN A 378 -22.03 -6.90 -1.29
C ASN A 378 -20.79 -6.86 -0.38
N TRP A 379 -19.78 -6.10 -0.76
CA TRP A 379 -18.55 -5.97 0.04
C TRP A 379 -18.77 -5.39 1.44
N SER A 380 -19.85 -4.64 1.69
CA SER A 380 -20.12 -4.08 3.02
C SER A 380 -20.31 -5.16 4.09
N THR A 381 -20.70 -6.37 3.69
CA THR A 381 -20.86 -7.54 4.57
C THR A 381 -19.52 -8.06 5.11
N MET A 382 -18.40 -7.71 4.48
CA MET A 382 -17.06 -8.04 4.99
C MET A 382 -16.80 -7.44 6.37
N ASN A 383 -17.54 -6.40 6.77
CA ASN A 383 -17.47 -5.87 8.12
C ASN A 383 -17.78 -6.91 9.20
N ILE A 384 -18.61 -7.92 8.94
CA ILE A 384 -18.87 -9.00 9.91
C ILE A 384 -17.56 -9.75 10.20
N TYR A 385 -16.88 -10.19 9.14
CA TYR A 385 -15.63 -10.95 9.25
C TYR A 385 -14.45 -10.10 9.71
N LEU A 386 -14.45 -8.81 9.36
CA LEU A 386 -13.35 -7.89 9.63
C LEU A 386 -13.50 -7.17 10.98
N LYS A 387 -14.69 -6.82 11.43
CA LYS A 387 -14.89 -5.96 12.61
C LYS A 387 -15.54 -6.69 13.77
N GLU A 388 -16.38 -7.70 13.51
CA GLU A 388 -17.21 -8.31 14.55
C GLU A 388 -16.69 -9.67 15.04
N GLN A 389 -15.73 -10.24 14.32
CA GLN A 389 -15.09 -11.51 14.60
C GLN A 389 -13.80 -11.32 15.39
N ASN A 390 -13.67 -11.99 16.53
CA ASN A 390 -12.41 -12.24 17.23
C ASN A 390 -12.03 -13.71 17.10
N VAL A 391 -10.80 -14.05 17.46
CA VAL A 391 -10.24 -15.39 17.27
C VAL A 391 -9.77 -15.95 18.60
N LYS A 392 -10.23 -17.15 18.95
CA LYS A 392 -9.69 -17.97 20.04
C LYS A 392 -8.99 -19.17 19.41
N LEU A 393 -7.66 -19.18 19.43
CA LEU A 393 -6.85 -20.19 18.76
C LEU A 393 -7.00 -21.55 19.46
N ASN A 394 -7.16 -22.60 18.65
CA ASN A 394 -6.96 -23.98 19.09
C ASN A 394 -5.46 -24.22 19.26
N ILE A 395 -4.99 -24.19 20.52
CA ILE A 395 -3.57 -24.24 20.85
C ILE A 395 -2.85 -25.49 20.34
N VAL A 396 -3.53 -26.64 20.29
CA VAL A 396 -2.92 -27.89 19.79
C VAL A 396 -2.64 -27.77 18.29
N ARG A 397 -3.62 -27.32 17.50
CA ARG A 397 -3.46 -27.11 16.05
C ARG A 397 -2.48 -25.98 15.76
N PHE A 398 -2.60 -24.88 16.49
CA PHE A 398 -1.75 -23.72 16.34
C PHE A 398 -0.29 -24.04 16.68
N GLY A 399 -0.06 -24.79 17.76
CA GLY A 399 1.26 -25.27 18.17
C GLY A 399 1.94 -26.13 17.11
N ALA A 400 1.19 -26.91 16.32
CA ALA A 400 1.75 -27.66 15.20
C ALA A 400 2.33 -26.74 14.11
N HIS A 401 1.61 -25.65 13.78
CA HIS A 401 2.09 -24.66 12.80
C HIS A 401 3.26 -23.84 13.37
N LEU A 402 3.25 -23.51 14.67
CA LEU A 402 4.39 -22.86 15.33
C LEU A 402 5.64 -23.73 15.31
N LYS A 403 5.52 -25.06 15.47
CA LYS A 403 6.67 -25.98 15.36
C LYS A 403 7.25 -26.00 13.94
N GLU A 404 6.40 -25.91 12.92
CA GLU A 404 6.84 -25.76 11.53
C GLU A 404 7.57 -24.43 11.32
N ALA A 405 6.94 -23.33 11.73
CA ALA A 405 7.54 -21.99 11.70
C ALA A 405 8.89 -21.95 12.41
N TYR A 406 9.02 -22.59 13.59
CA TYR A 406 10.27 -22.65 14.34
C TYR A 406 11.38 -23.35 13.58
N LYS A 407 11.08 -24.51 12.96
CA LYS A 407 12.07 -25.26 12.17
C LYS A 407 12.62 -24.43 11.01
N ILE A 408 11.77 -23.63 10.37
CA ILE A 408 12.16 -22.76 9.26
C ILE A 408 12.97 -21.58 9.79
N ALA A 409 12.45 -20.88 10.80
CA ALA A 409 13.11 -19.72 11.42
C ALA A 409 14.49 -20.09 12.02
N LYS A 410 14.62 -21.27 12.63
CA LYS A 410 15.89 -21.76 13.17
C LYS A 410 16.91 -22.04 12.08
N ARG A 411 16.51 -22.67 10.98
CA ARG A 411 17.37 -22.87 9.80
C ARG A 411 17.78 -21.56 9.15
N PHE A 412 16.88 -20.57 9.12
CA PHE A 412 17.19 -19.24 8.60
C PHE A 412 18.23 -18.55 9.49
N MET A 413 18.03 -18.53 10.80
CA MET A 413 18.98 -17.98 11.78
C MET A 413 20.37 -18.63 11.65
N GLU A 414 20.45 -19.97 11.56
CA GLU A 414 21.72 -20.70 11.43
C GLU A 414 22.48 -20.40 10.13
N LYS A 415 21.78 -20.00 9.06
CA LYS A 415 22.41 -19.63 7.79
C LYS A 415 23.04 -18.23 7.82
N GLU A 416 22.60 -17.36 8.73
CA GLU A 416 23.05 -15.97 8.79
C GLU A 416 24.32 -15.77 9.63
N GLY A 417 24.75 -16.79 10.40
CA GLY A 417 25.89 -16.71 11.33
C GLY A 417 25.44 -16.39 12.75
#